data_AF-B3RNU1-F1
#
_entry.id   AF-B3RNU1-F1
#
_cell.length_a   1.000
_cell.length_b   1.000
_cell.length_c   1.000
_cell.angle_alpha   90.00
_cell.angle_beta   90.00
_cell.angle_gamma   90.00
#
_symmetry.space_group_name_H-M   'P 1'
#
loop_
_entity.id
_entity.type
_entity.pdbx_description
1 polymer ?
#
loop_
_entity_poly.entity_id
_entity_poly.type
_entity_poly.pdbx_seq_one_letter_code
_entity_poly.pdbx_strand_id
1 'polypeptide(L)'
;MFPDLSEGDLSVYRSALVNNKQLGRLGKKLKLDEFLAYSHEALKNNNLDRSIANGVEALFGAMYLENGLDRVREIFGKLTFDDDSELMGTWMNLVTHPLQEQFPDGDRILIPKSQFLQGLTDFEESIGVEFKHIRLLAKAFTHPSAGLNHLTIGDYQRLEFLGDAILSYMLASHVYRQFPHYREGHLSVR
;
A
#
# COMPACT_ATOMS: atom_id res chain seq x y z
N MET A 1 7.42 -9.05 5.05
CA MET A 1 6.44 -9.90 5.76
C MET A 1 5.99 -11.10 4.91
N PHE A 2 5.55 -10.95 3.66
CA PHE A 2 5.01 -12.09 2.88
C PHE A 2 5.41 -12.10 1.39
N PRO A 3 6.61 -12.60 1.03
CA PRO A 3 7.08 -12.63 -0.35
C PRO A 3 6.39 -13.68 -1.23
N ASP A 4 5.76 -14.70 -0.66
CA ASP A 4 5.21 -15.85 -1.40
C ASP A 4 3.67 -15.91 -1.40
N LEU A 5 3.00 -14.97 -0.74
CA LEU A 5 1.53 -14.93 -0.71
C LEU A 5 0.93 -14.47 -2.04
N SER A 6 -0.22 -15.05 -2.37
CA SER A 6 -1.02 -14.64 -3.52
C SER A 6 -1.64 -13.25 -3.31
N GLU A 7 -2.12 -12.61 -4.40
CA GLU A 7 -2.88 -11.37 -4.29
C GLU A 7 -4.10 -11.52 -3.38
N GLY A 8 -4.86 -12.62 -3.51
CA GLY A 8 -6.04 -12.87 -2.69
C GLY A 8 -5.71 -12.92 -1.21
N ASP A 9 -4.62 -13.59 -0.82
CA ASP A 9 -4.18 -13.62 0.57
C ASP A 9 -3.74 -12.24 1.06
N LEU A 10 -2.99 -11.48 0.25
CA LEU A 10 -2.60 -10.10 0.58
C LEU A 10 -3.82 -9.19 0.78
N SER A 11 -4.85 -9.34 -0.06
CA SER A 11 -6.13 -8.64 0.06
C SER A 11 -6.89 -8.99 1.34
N VAL A 12 -6.86 -10.26 1.77
CA VAL A 12 -7.42 -10.70 3.06
C VAL A 12 -6.64 -10.08 4.23
N TYR A 13 -5.31 -10.13 4.23
CA TYR A 13 -4.48 -9.52 5.26
C TYR A 13 -4.69 -8.00 5.35
N ARG A 14 -4.71 -7.30 4.20
CA ARG A 14 -5.01 -5.87 4.12
C ARG A 14 -6.33 -5.56 4.80
N SER A 15 -7.40 -6.26 4.41
CA SER A 15 -8.75 -6.06 4.95
C SER A 15 -8.86 -6.40 6.44
N ALA A 16 -8.08 -7.38 6.91
CA ALA A 16 -8.02 -7.73 8.32
C ALA A 16 -7.40 -6.63 9.18
N LEU A 17 -6.41 -5.88 8.65
CA LEU A 17 -5.73 -4.80 9.38
C LEU A 17 -6.48 -3.46 9.35
N VAL A 18 -7.18 -3.15 8.25
CA VAL A 18 -7.82 -1.82 8.06
C VAL A 18 -9.35 -1.83 8.17
N ASN A 19 -9.97 -2.89 8.71
CA ASN A 19 -11.40 -2.88 8.96
C ASN A 19 -11.78 -2.02 10.17
N ASN A 20 -13.04 -1.55 10.18
CA ASN A 20 -13.61 -0.73 11.25
C ASN A 20 -13.40 -1.29 12.66
N LYS A 21 -13.42 -2.62 12.83
CA LYS A 21 -13.22 -3.24 14.14
C LYS A 21 -11.79 -3.04 14.64
N GLN A 22 -10.78 -3.25 13.80
CA GLN A 22 -9.39 -3.01 14.19
C GLN A 22 -9.11 -1.52 14.37
N LEU A 23 -9.56 -0.67 13.45
CA LEU A 23 -9.38 0.78 13.58
C LEU A 23 -10.04 1.33 14.85
N GLY A 24 -11.23 0.82 15.21
CA GLY A 24 -11.89 1.14 16.47
C GLY A 24 -11.04 0.74 17.69
N ARG A 25 -10.40 -0.43 17.67
CA ARG A 25 -9.47 -0.87 18.74
C ARG A 25 -8.26 0.04 18.85
N LEU A 26 -7.66 0.41 17.72
CA LEU A 26 -6.54 1.38 17.70
C LEU A 26 -6.97 2.73 18.28
N GLY A 27 -8.16 3.21 17.91
CA GLY A 27 -8.70 4.46 18.42
C GLY A 27 -8.95 4.42 19.93
N LYS A 28 -9.47 3.31 20.47
CA LYS A 28 -9.60 3.13 21.93
C LYS A 28 -8.24 3.08 22.64
N LYS A 29 -7.24 2.42 22.04
CA LYS A 29 -5.87 2.40 22.59
C LYS A 29 -5.24 3.80 22.65
N LEU A 30 -5.56 4.64 21.67
CA LEU A 30 -5.19 6.07 21.65
C LEU A 30 -6.09 6.95 22.52
N LYS A 31 -7.12 6.38 23.17
CA LYS A 31 -8.16 7.11 23.92
C LYS A 31 -8.83 8.20 23.09
N LEU A 32 -9.00 7.96 21.79
CA LEU A 32 -9.48 8.95 20.84
C LEU A 32 -10.89 9.45 21.17
N ASP A 33 -11.70 8.63 21.84
CA ASP A 33 -13.02 8.99 22.34
C ASP A 33 -13.02 10.11 23.40
N GLU A 34 -11.92 10.32 24.11
CA GLU A 34 -11.76 11.43 25.06
C GLU A 34 -11.47 12.77 24.35
N PHE A 35 -10.95 12.72 23.13
CA PHE A 35 -10.50 13.90 22.38
C PHE A 35 -11.41 14.28 21.21
N LEU A 36 -12.24 13.36 20.73
CA LEU A 36 -13.14 13.63 19.61
C LEU A 36 -14.24 14.63 20.02
N ALA A 37 -14.33 15.71 19.24
CA ALA A 37 -15.36 16.71 19.41
C ALA A 37 -16.72 16.18 18.89
N TYR A 38 -17.52 15.60 19.79
CA TYR A 38 -18.86 15.11 19.48
C TYR A 38 -19.94 16.15 19.82
N SER A 39 -21.00 16.18 19.01
CA SER A 39 -22.27 16.74 19.48
C SER A 39 -22.95 15.75 20.45
N HIS A 40 -23.75 16.27 21.38
CA HIS A 40 -24.49 15.45 22.36
C HIS A 40 -25.43 14.42 21.69
N GLU A 41 -25.84 14.67 20.45
CA GLU A 41 -26.69 13.79 19.64
C GLU A 41 -25.91 12.61 19.02
N ALA A 42 -24.62 12.78 18.71
CA ALA A 42 -23.79 11.72 18.14
C ALA A 42 -23.56 10.57 19.14
N LEU A 43 -23.50 10.90 20.44
CA LEU A 43 -23.36 9.92 21.53
C LEU A 43 -24.59 9.00 21.70
N LYS A 44 -25.78 9.45 21.29
CA LYS A 44 -27.03 8.68 21.45
C LYS A 44 -27.22 7.59 20.39
N ASN A 45 -26.51 7.66 19.26
CA ASN A 45 -26.81 6.83 18.08
C ASN A 45 -26.04 5.51 17.98
N ASN A 46 -25.44 4.98 19.05
CA ASN A 46 -24.70 3.69 19.07
C ASN A 46 -23.62 3.53 17.99
N ASN A 47 -23.21 4.61 17.31
CA ASN A 47 -22.28 4.58 16.18
C ASN A 47 -20.89 5.10 16.57
N LEU A 48 -20.58 5.04 17.87
CA LEU A 48 -19.34 5.57 18.44
C LEU A 48 -18.13 4.83 17.87
N ASP A 49 -18.18 3.50 17.77
CA ASP A 49 -17.06 2.69 17.27
C ASP A 49 -16.72 3.02 15.82
N ARG A 50 -17.73 3.23 14.96
CA ARG A 50 -17.53 3.67 13.58
C ARG A 50 -16.94 5.08 13.53
N SER A 51 -17.42 5.98 14.39
CA SER A 51 -16.91 7.35 14.45
C SER A 51 -15.45 7.39 14.93
N ILE A 52 -15.09 6.51 15.87
CA ILE A 52 -13.70 6.34 16.33
C ILE A 52 -12.84 5.79 15.19
N ALA A 53 -13.30 4.77 14.46
CA ALA A 53 -12.58 4.22 13.31
C ALA A 53 -12.30 5.30 12.26
N ASN A 54 -13.33 6.05 11.85
CA ASN A 54 -13.19 7.18 10.94
C ASN A 54 -12.23 8.27 11.49
N GLY A 55 -12.28 8.52 12.80
CA GLY A 55 -11.36 9.43 13.48
C GLY A 55 -9.90 8.98 13.41
N VAL A 56 -9.65 7.68 13.51
CA VAL A 56 -8.30 7.10 13.33
C VAL A 56 -7.81 7.31 11.89
N GLU A 57 -8.65 7.07 10.89
CA GLU A 57 -8.28 7.33 9.49
C GLU A 57 -7.95 8.80 9.26
N ALA A 58 -8.79 9.71 9.78
CA ALA A 58 -8.55 11.15 9.71
C ALA A 58 -7.27 11.57 10.43
N LEU A 59 -6.97 10.98 11.59
CA LEU A 59 -5.73 11.22 12.34
C LEU A 59 -4.50 10.81 11.51
N PHE A 60 -4.52 9.62 10.91
CA PHE A 60 -3.42 9.18 10.04
C PHE A 60 -3.29 10.05 8.79
N GLY A 61 -4.40 10.53 8.23
CA GLY A 61 -4.39 11.53 7.15
C GLY A 61 -3.67 12.82 7.56
N ALA A 62 -3.99 13.36 8.74
CA ALA A 62 -3.32 14.54 9.28
C ALA A 62 -1.82 14.29 9.55
N MET A 63 -1.48 13.13 10.14
CA MET A 63 -0.08 12.74 10.35
C MET A 63 0.69 12.63 9.05
N TYR A 64 0.10 12.08 8.00
CA TYR A 64 0.72 11.99 6.67
C TYR A 64 1.00 13.38 6.09
N LEU A 65 0.04 14.31 6.16
CA LEU A 65 0.20 15.66 5.63
C LEU A 65 1.34 16.41 6.32
N GLU A 66 1.53 16.21 7.62
CA GLU A 66 2.54 16.91 8.42
C GLU A 66 3.91 16.20 8.42
N ASN A 67 3.94 14.86 8.48
CA ASN A 67 5.16 14.09 8.75
C ASN A 67 5.57 13.13 7.63
N GLY A 68 4.77 13.00 6.58
CA GLY A 68 5.02 12.06 5.48
C GLY A 68 4.73 10.59 5.84
N LEU A 69 4.87 9.73 4.83
CA LEU A 69 4.44 8.33 4.89
C LEU A 69 5.32 7.47 5.81
N ASP A 70 6.61 7.75 5.90
CA ASP A 70 7.53 6.98 6.75
C ASP A 70 7.17 7.07 8.22
N ARG A 71 6.81 8.28 8.69
CA ARG A 71 6.40 8.48 10.08
C ARG A 71 5.05 7.80 10.37
N VAL A 72 4.12 7.87 9.43
CA VAL A 72 2.83 7.16 9.51
C VAL A 72 3.04 5.66 9.61
N ARG A 73 3.91 5.08 8.77
CA ARG A 73 4.25 3.65 8.78
C ARG A 73 4.80 3.21 10.15
N GLU A 74 5.72 3.99 10.71
CA GLU A 74 6.32 3.71 12.03
C GLU A 74 5.26 3.73 13.14
N ILE A 75 4.42 4.77 13.18
CA ILE A 75 3.37 4.92 14.20
C ILE A 75 2.32 3.82 14.06
N PHE A 76 1.88 3.51 12.84
CA PHE A 76 0.91 2.44 12.60
C PHE A 76 1.45 1.09 13.08
N GLY A 77 2.72 0.78 12.77
CA GLY A 77 3.39 -0.44 13.25
C GLY A 77 3.42 -0.52 14.77
N LYS A 78 3.87 0.55 15.44
CA LYS A 78 3.91 0.63 16.92
C LYS A 78 2.54 0.47 17.56
N LEU A 79 1.47 0.95 16.91
CA LEU A 79 0.12 0.83 17.46
C LEU A 79 -0.50 -0.54 17.21
N THR A 80 -0.12 -1.21 16.11
CA THR A 80 -0.71 -2.48 15.69
C THR A 80 0.00 -3.70 16.27
N PHE A 81 1.32 -3.61 16.47
CA PHE A 81 2.18 -4.72 16.88
C PHE A 81 2.97 -4.39 18.16
N ASP A 82 2.41 -3.63 19.10
CA ASP A 82 3.12 -3.27 20.34
C ASP A 82 3.41 -4.47 21.24
N ASP A 83 2.59 -5.51 21.15
CA ASP A 83 2.68 -6.74 21.92
C ASP A 83 3.52 -7.82 21.22
N ASP A 84 3.92 -7.61 19.96
CA ASP A 84 4.68 -8.57 19.16
C ASP A 84 5.93 -7.92 18.54
N SER A 85 7.07 -8.10 19.23
CA SER A 85 8.36 -7.55 18.79
C SER A 85 8.86 -8.15 17.47
N GLU A 86 8.49 -9.39 17.15
CA GLU A 86 8.92 -10.06 15.92
C GLU A 86 8.15 -9.50 14.72
N LEU A 87 6.84 -9.36 14.84
CA LEU A 87 6.00 -8.70 13.84
C LEU A 87 6.39 -7.23 13.67
N MET A 88 6.68 -6.53 14.76
CA MET A 88 7.14 -5.15 14.69
C MET A 88 8.49 -5.04 13.95
N GLY A 89 9.45 -5.94 14.24
CA GLY A 89 10.71 -6.01 13.51
C GLY A 89 10.50 -6.26 12.02
N THR A 90 9.59 -7.18 11.68
CA THR A 90 9.25 -7.53 10.30
C THR A 90 8.51 -6.41 9.56
N TRP A 91 7.65 -5.65 10.25
CA TRP A 91 6.95 -4.49 9.69
C TRP A 91 7.91 -3.34 9.36
N MET A 92 8.89 -3.10 10.23
CA MET A 92 9.87 -2.04 10.05
C MET A 92 10.90 -2.36 8.96
N ASN A 93 11.21 -3.64 8.76
CA ASN A 93 12.15 -4.11 7.75
C ASN A 93 11.47 -4.30 6.38
N LEU A 94 11.52 -3.26 5.54
CA LEU A 94 11.06 -3.35 4.15
C LEU A 94 12.06 -4.17 3.33
N VAL A 95 11.67 -5.41 3.04
CA VAL A 95 12.46 -6.32 2.20
C VAL A 95 12.39 -5.87 0.75
N THR A 96 13.52 -5.93 0.05
CA THR A 96 13.63 -5.59 -1.36
C THR A 96 12.97 -6.68 -2.22
N HIS A 97 12.47 -6.35 -3.41
CA HIS A 97 11.84 -7.37 -4.25
C HIS A 97 12.85 -8.49 -4.60
N PRO A 98 12.49 -9.78 -4.60
CA PRO A 98 13.45 -10.87 -4.85
C PRO A 98 14.26 -10.74 -6.16
N LEU A 99 13.64 -10.22 -7.23
CA LEU A 99 14.35 -9.93 -8.50
C LEU A 99 15.45 -8.88 -8.33
N GLN A 100 15.23 -7.88 -7.48
CA GLN A 100 16.22 -6.85 -7.19
C GLN A 100 17.31 -7.38 -6.25
N GLU A 101 16.97 -8.25 -5.29
CA GLU A 101 17.96 -8.91 -4.43
C GLU A 101 18.92 -9.81 -5.21
N GLN A 102 18.43 -10.50 -6.24
CA GLN A 102 19.28 -11.30 -7.13
C GLN A 102 20.29 -10.46 -7.92
N PHE A 103 19.97 -9.18 -8.21
CA PHE A 103 20.80 -8.27 -8.98
C PHE A 103 20.79 -6.87 -8.36
N PRO A 104 21.47 -6.62 -7.23
CA PRO A 104 21.37 -5.35 -6.50
C PRO A 104 21.72 -4.11 -7.34
N ASP A 105 22.66 -4.27 -8.28
CA ASP A 105 23.13 -3.21 -9.16
C ASP A 105 22.32 -3.06 -10.46
N GLY A 106 21.29 -3.88 -10.65
CA GLY A 106 20.46 -3.90 -11.85
C GLY A 106 20.70 -5.14 -12.71
N ASP A 107 19.73 -5.46 -13.57
CA ASP A 107 19.73 -6.71 -14.34
C ASP A 107 19.67 -6.50 -15.87
N ARG A 108 19.99 -5.28 -16.33
CA ARG A 108 20.04 -4.93 -17.76
C ARG A 108 21.04 -5.79 -18.57
N ILE A 109 22.02 -6.42 -17.91
CA ILE A 109 22.91 -7.42 -18.53
C ILE A 109 22.18 -8.65 -19.10
N LEU A 110 20.92 -8.85 -18.72
CA LEU A 110 20.09 -9.93 -19.22
C LEU A 110 19.35 -9.58 -20.52
N ILE A 111 19.26 -8.29 -20.88
CA ILE A 111 18.53 -7.83 -22.08
C ILE A 111 19.00 -8.55 -23.35
N PRO A 112 20.31 -8.63 -23.67
CA PRO A 112 20.77 -9.31 -24.89
C PRO A 112 20.44 -10.82 -24.92
N LYS A 113 20.13 -11.43 -23.77
CA LYS A 113 19.86 -12.86 -23.63
C LYS A 113 18.40 -13.23 -23.85
N SER A 114 17.50 -12.26 -23.99
CA SER A 114 16.07 -12.49 -24.12
C SER A 114 15.43 -11.53 -25.11
N GLN A 115 14.82 -12.07 -26.17
CA GLN A 115 14.04 -11.28 -27.13
C GLN A 115 12.87 -10.55 -26.45
N PHE A 116 12.27 -11.17 -25.43
CA PHE A 116 11.22 -10.52 -24.65
C PHE A 116 11.74 -9.26 -23.93
N LEU A 117 12.91 -9.35 -23.28
CA LEU A 117 13.50 -8.20 -22.60
C LEU A 117 13.95 -7.10 -23.58
N GLN A 118 14.40 -7.47 -24.78
CA GLN A 118 14.71 -6.51 -25.84
C GLN A 118 13.45 -5.76 -26.28
N GLY A 119 12.32 -6.44 -26.50
CA GLY A 119 11.07 -5.75 -26.82
C GLY A 119 10.59 -4.79 -25.72
N LEU A 120 10.93 -5.06 -24.46
CA LEU A 120 10.58 -4.17 -23.36
C LEU A 120 11.38 -2.86 -23.35
N THR A 121 12.56 -2.80 -23.96
CA THR A 121 13.31 -1.53 -24.05
C THR A 121 12.61 -0.53 -24.97
N ASP A 122 11.96 -1.01 -26.04
CA ASP A 122 11.14 -0.15 -26.90
C ASP A 122 9.94 0.43 -26.12
N PHE A 123 9.37 -0.37 -25.21
CA PHE A 123 8.32 0.11 -24.32
C PHE A 123 8.83 1.16 -23.32
N GLU A 124 10.00 0.94 -22.71
CA GLU A 124 10.67 1.93 -21.83
C GLU A 124 10.82 3.30 -22.53
N GLU A 125 11.28 3.29 -23.79
CA GLU A 125 11.41 4.51 -24.60
C GLU A 125 10.06 5.19 -24.85
N SER A 126 9.01 4.40 -25.13
CA SER A 126 7.67 4.94 -25.41
C SER A 126 7.04 5.68 -24.22
N ILE A 127 7.40 5.31 -22.98
CA ILE A 127 6.90 5.94 -21.75
C ILE A 127 7.93 6.89 -21.09
N GLY A 128 9.16 6.93 -21.61
CA GLY A 128 10.25 7.76 -21.08
C GLY A 128 10.76 7.31 -19.70
N VAL A 129 10.67 6.00 -19.39
CA VAL A 129 11.09 5.44 -18.10
C VAL A 129 12.01 4.25 -18.31
N GLU A 130 13.27 4.38 -17.90
CA GLU A 130 14.24 3.28 -17.90
C GLU A 130 14.25 2.56 -16.55
N PHE A 131 14.01 1.25 -16.56
CA PHE A 131 14.11 0.40 -15.39
C PHE A 131 15.56 -0.06 -15.18
N LYS A 132 16.09 0.22 -13.99
CA LYS A 132 17.34 -0.42 -13.49
C LYS A 132 17.22 -1.94 -13.47
N HIS A 133 16.03 -2.43 -13.14
CA HIS A 133 15.68 -3.86 -13.09
C HIS A 133 14.59 -4.17 -14.12
N ILE A 134 14.98 -4.45 -15.37
CA ILE A 134 14.05 -4.72 -16.49
C ILE A 134 13.14 -5.92 -16.19
N ARG A 135 13.58 -6.86 -15.34
CA ARG A 135 12.74 -8.01 -14.97
C ARG A 135 11.53 -7.63 -14.12
N LEU A 136 11.51 -6.48 -13.44
CA LEU A 136 10.29 -5.96 -12.81
C LEU A 136 9.25 -5.58 -13.85
N LEU A 137 9.66 -4.91 -14.92
CA LEU A 137 8.81 -4.60 -16.06
C LEU A 137 8.34 -5.88 -16.75
N ALA A 138 9.25 -6.83 -16.99
CA ALA A 138 8.90 -8.13 -17.54
C ALA A 138 7.84 -8.87 -16.70
N LYS A 139 7.94 -8.78 -15.36
CA LYS A 139 6.97 -9.39 -14.45
C LYS A 139 5.61 -8.71 -14.55
N ALA A 140 5.59 -7.37 -14.62
CA ALA A 140 4.36 -6.60 -14.83
C ALA A 140 3.66 -6.93 -16.17
N PHE A 141 4.42 -7.39 -17.17
CA PHE A 141 3.91 -7.79 -18.49
C PHE A 141 3.65 -9.30 -18.61
N THR A 142 3.83 -10.06 -17.53
CA THR A 142 3.59 -11.51 -17.52
C THR A 142 2.18 -11.80 -17.00
N HIS A 143 1.28 -12.19 -17.90
CA HIS A 143 -0.09 -12.61 -17.54
C HIS A 143 -0.09 -13.96 -16.79
N PRO A 144 -1.03 -14.23 -15.85
CA PRO A 144 -1.11 -15.50 -15.12
C PRO A 144 -1.16 -16.76 -16.01
N SER A 145 -1.65 -16.62 -17.25
CA SER A 145 -1.68 -17.73 -18.21
C SER A 145 -0.33 -18.06 -18.86
N ALA A 146 0.70 -17.24 -18.67
CA ALA A 146 2.02 -17.41 -19.31
C ALA A 146 2.82 -18.59 -18.72
N GLY A 147 2.38 -19.14 -17.58
CA GLY A 147 3.05 -20.26 -16.91
C GLY A 147 4.39 -19.87 -16.26
N LEU A 148 5.14 -20.89 -15.83
CA LEU A 148 6.48 -20.72 -15.25
C LEU A 148 7.44 -20.17 -16.30
N ASN A 149 8.09 -19.04 -16.00
CA ASN A 149 9.15 -18.50 -16.84
C ASN A 149 10.43 -18.30 -16.01
N HIS A 150 11.59 -18.49 -16.62
CA HIS A 150 12.89 -18.41 -15.93
C HIS A 150 13.39 -16.97 -15.74
N LEU A 151 12.74 -15.98 -16.36
CA LEU A 151 13.13 -14.58 -16.30
C LEU A 151 12.50 -13.89 -15.07
N THR A 152 11.27 -14.24 -14.74
CA THR A 152 10.46 -13.64 -13.69
C THR A 152 9.72 -14.74 -12.96
N ILE A 153 9.95 -14.85 -11.66
CA ILE A 153 9.19 -15.77 -10.83
C ILE A 153 7.76 -15.19 -10.67
N GLY A 154 6.75 -15.91 -11.18
CA GLY A 154 5.33 -15.56 -11.13
C GLY A 154 4.89 -14.45 -12.09
N ASP A 155 3.63 -14.04 -11.99
CA ASP A 155 2.94 -13.08 -12.88
C ASP A 155 2.78 -11.67 -12.29
N TYR A 156 1.97 -10.82 -12.93
CA TYR A 156 1.74 -9.44 -12.50
C TYR A 156 0.82 -9.27 -11.28
N GLN A 157 0.07 -10.27 -10.81
CA GLN A 157 -1.05 -10.07 -9.86
C GLN A 157 -0.64 -9.37 -8.56
N ARG A 158 0.55 -9.68 -8.03
CA ARG A 158 1.06 -9.00 -6.82
C ARG A 158 1.51 -7.57 -7.09
N LEU A 159 2.01 -7.29 -8.30
CA LEU A 159 2.35 -5.93 -8.72
C LEU A 159 1.08 -5.12 -8.98
N GLU A 160 0.02 -5.74 -9.51
CA GLU A 160 -1.32 -5.14 -9.65
C GLU A 160 -1.88 -4.72 -8.29
N PHE A 161 -1.83 -5.60 -7.28
CA PHE A 161 -2.23 -5.27 -5.91
C PHE A 161 -1.52 -4.03 -5.35
N LEU A 162 -0.20 -3.95 -5.54
CA LEU A 162 0.59 -2.79 -5.12
C LEU A 162 0.25 -1.54 -5.95
N GLY A 163 0.09 -1.71 -7.27
CA GLY A 163 -0.26 -0.65 -8.20
C GLY A 163 -1.60 0.00 -7.89
N ASP A 164 -2.64 -0.80 -7.60
CA ASP A 164 -3.96 -0.34 -7.17
C ASP A 164 -3.88 0.58 -5.93
N ALA A 165 -3.12 0.15 -4.92
CA ALA A 165 -2.93 0.93 -3.70
C ALA A 165 -2.18 2.25 -3.96
N ILE A 166 -1.13 2.23 -4.80
CA ILE A 166 -0.36 3.42 -5.15
C ILE A 166 -1.23 4.42 -5.94
N LEU A 167 -1.99 3.94 -6.92
CA LEU A 167 -2.88 4.78 -7.72
C LEU A 167 -3.98 5.39 -6.86
N SER A 168 -4.61 4.57 -6.01
CA SER A 168 -5.64 5.04 -5.07
C SER A 168 -5.10 6.13 -4.13
N TYR A 169 -3.92 5.92 -3.56
CA TYR A 169 -3.27 6.92 -2.70
C TYR A 169 -2.91 8.20 -3.47
N MET A 170 -2.33 8.08 -4.68
CA MET A 170 -1.95 9.22 -5.50
C MET A 170 -3.17 10.08 -5.83
N LEU A 171 -4.26 9.45 -6.28
CA LEU A 171 -5.51 10.12 -6.60
C LEU A 171 -6.12 10.77 -5.36
N ALA A 172 -6.23 10.06 -4.24
CA ALA A 172 -6.74 10.60 -2.99
C ALA A 172 -5.92 11.80 -2.51
N SER A 173 -4.59 11.70 -2.53
CA SER A 173 -3.70 12.79 -2.14
C SER A 173 -3.77 13.98 -3.10
N HIS A 174 -3.95 13.76 -4.41
CA HIS A 174 -4.05 14.83 -5.40
C HIS A 174 -5.37 15.58 -5.25
N VAL A 175 -6.47 14.83 -5.20
CA VAL A 175 -7.84 15.36 -5.06
C VAL A 175 -8.00 16.13 -3.74
N TYR A 176 -7.48 15.60 -2.63
CA TYR A 176 -7.53 16.29 -1.33
C TYR A 176 -6.83 17.65 -1.36
N ARG A 177 -5.68 17.75 -2.06
CA ARG A 177 -4.91 19.00 -2.15
C ARG A 177 -5.49 19.99 -3.16
N GLN A 178 -6.05 19.50 -4.26
CA GLN A 178 -6.58 20.34 -5.34
C GLN A 178 -7.98 20.90 -5.03
N PHE A 179 -8.78 20.20 -4.22
CA PHE A 179 -10.16 20.57 -3.90
C PHE A 179 -10.39 20.70 -2.39
N PRO A 180 -9.76 21.68 -1.72
CA PRO A 180 -9.81 21.80 -0.25
C PRO A 180 -11.22 22.12 0.31
N HIS A 181 -12.16 22.53 -0.54
CA HIS A 181 -13.53 22.88 -0.15
C HIS A 181 -14.56 21.79 -0.47
N TYR A 182 -14.15 20.67 -1.06
CA TYR A 182 -15.06 19.60 -1.43
C TYR A 182 -15.27 18.63 -0.26
N ARG A 183 -16.54 18.36 0.08
CA ARG A 183 -16.91 17.33 1.08
C ARG A 183 -16.64 15.92 0.55
N GLU A 184 -16.42 14.97 1.46
CA GLU A 184 -16.13 13.54 1.19
C GLU A 184 -16.95 12.93 0.05
N GLY A 185 -18.28 13.14 0.04
CA GLY A 185 -19.18 12.60 -0.98
C GLY A 185 -18.98 13.15 -2.40
N HIS A 186 -18.24 14.25 -2.57
CA HIS A 186 -17.83 14.77 -3.88
C HIS A 186 -16.46 14.24 -4.32
N LEU A 187 -15.65 13.71 -3.38
CA LEU A 187 -14.32 13.16 -3.65
C LEU A 187 -14.37 11.64 -3.87
N SER A 188 -15.37 10.97 -3.30
CA SER A 188 -15.65 9.55 -3.53
C SER A 188 -16.74 9.37 -4.60
N VAL A 189 -16.42 9.64 -5.88
CA VAL A 189 -17.27 9.14 -6.97
C VAL A 189 -16.90 7.68 -7.17
N ARG A 190 -17.77 6.78 -6.74
CA ARG A 190 -17.67 5.33 -6.98
C ARG A 190 -17.82 5.00 -8.46
#